data_AF-D4ASF4-F1
#
_entry.id   AF-D4ASF4-F1
#
_cell.length_a   1.000
_cell.length_b   1.000
_cell.length_c   1.000
_cell.angle_alpha   90.00
_cell.angle_beta   90.00
_cell.angle_gamma   90.00
#
_symmetry.space_group_name_H-M   'P 1'
#
loop_
_entity.id
_entity.type
_entity.pdbx_description
1 polymer ?
#
loop_
_entity_poly.entity_id
_entity_poly.type
_entity_poly.pdbx_seq_one_letter_code
_entity_poly.pdbx_strand_id
1 'polypeptide(L)'
;MPSRTSSTPLYPFTPDTRSTRPSTSRTAVGGHRVTRPATAATTAASREIICAISESRGISPAVGLAFINLSTSEAVLSQICDTQTYARTVHKLAVFEPSEVLFMNTSKEPLSKLYAIFEENLPHIRIITFDRKHWSEQNCHDYVERLAFKEDTETIKMALEGSYFSACCFAAVYTLSEYL
;
A
#
# COMPACT_ATOMS: atom_id res chain seq x y z
N MET A 1 48.41 5.76 -39.37
CA MET A 1 48.15 4.31 -39.51
C MET A 1 48.96 3.57 -38.45
N PRO A 2 48.33 3.11 -37.37
CA PRO A 2 48.81 1.89 -36.72
C PRO A 2 47.69 0.86 -36.51
N SER A 3 48.13 -0.39 -36.63
CA SER A 3 47.42 -1.66 -36.72
C SER A 3 46.65 -2.06 -35.47
N ARG A 4 45.41 -2.55 -35.67
CA ARG A 4 44.65 -3.36 -34.69
C ARG A 4 45.25 -4.76 -34.62
N THR A 5 45.56 -5.25 -33.43
CA THR A 5 45.78 -6.67 -33.15
C THR A 5 44.66 -7.19 -32.26
N SER A 6 43.92 -8.16 -32.79
CA SER A 6 42.82 -8.87 -32.14
C SER A 6 43.37 -10.14 -31.48
N SER A 7 43.22 -10.26 -30.16
CA SER A 7 43.62 -11.45 -29.41
C SER A 7 42.40 -12.31 -29.10
N THR A 8 42.23 -13.40 -29.83
CA THR A 8 41.28 -14.49 -29.55
C THR A 8 41.86 -15.46 -28.53
N PRO A 9 41.13 -15.84 -27.45
CA PRO A 9 41.51 -16.98 -26.64
C PRO A 9 41.04 -18.30 -27.29
N LEU A 10 41.98 -19.23 -27.45
CA LEU A 10 41.77 -20.61 -27.87
C LEU A 10 41.26 -21.43 -26.67
N TYR A 11 40.04 -21.98 -26.78
CA TYR A 11 39.55 -22.97 -25.82
C TYR A 11 40.03 -24.38 -26.23
N PRO A 12 40.63 -25.16 -25.31
CA PRO A 12 40.83 -26.59 -25.52
C PRO A 12 39.52 -27.34 -25.24
N PHE A 13 39.03 -28.05 -26.25
CA PHE A 13 37.98 -29.05 -26.16
C PHE A 13 38.60 -30.37 -25.69
N THR A 14 38.19 -30.89 -24.54
CA THR A 14 38.50 -32.25 -24.08
C THR A 14 37.20 -33.07 -23.98
N PRO A 15 37.10 -34.24 -24.65
CA PRO A 15 35.97 -35.14 -24.48
C PRO A 15 36.24 -36.18 -23.37
N ASP A 16 35.15 -36.70 -22.84
CA ASP A 16 35.04 -37.89 -21.98
C ASP A 16 35.47 -37.78 -20.51
N THR A 17 34.45 -37.68 -19.65
CA THR A 17 34.42 -38.48 -18.42
C THR A 17 32.95 -38.76 -18.07
N ARG A 18 32.54 -40.02 -18.25
CA ARG A 18 31.26 -40.57 -17.77
C ARG A 18 31.17 -40.38 -16.25
N SER A 19 30.49 -39.33 -15.81
CA SER A 19 30.09 -39.16 -14.42
C SER A 19 28.80 -39.94 -14.18
N THR A 20 28.94 -41.11 -13.57
CA THR A 20 27.82 -41.88 -13.03
C THR A 20 27.16 -41.09 -11.90
N ARG A 21 26.01 -40.48 -12.17
CA ARG A 21 25.14 -39.88 -11.14
C ARG A 21 24.69 -40.96 -10.15
N PRO A 22 24.94 -40.83 -8.85
CA PRO A 22 24.29 -41.67 -7.86
C PRO A 22 22.79 -41.32 -7.82
N SER A 23 21.95 -42.29 -8.12
CA SER A 23 20.52 -42.24 -7.85
C SER A 23 20.32 -42.40 -6.34
N THR A 24 19.97 -41.33 -5.65
CA THR A 24 19.55 -41.41 -4.25
C THR A 24 18.11 -41.89 -4.18
N SER A 25 17.99 -43.17 -3.88
CA SER A 25 16.78 -43.85 -3.43
C SER A 25 16.13 -43.11 -2.25
N ARG A 26 14.81 -42.94 -2.33
CA ARG A 26 13.96 -42.37 -1.28
C ARG A 26 13.99 -43.25 -0.04
N THR A 27 14.51 -42.72 1.07
CA THR A 27 14.22 -43.21 2.42
C THR A 27 13.36 -42.17 3.14
N ALA A 28 12.10 -42.51 3.35
CA ALA A 28 11.16 -41.74 4.14
C ALA A 28 11.49 -41.89 5.63
N VAL A 29 12.08 -40.85 6.24
CA VAL A 29 12.13 -40.72 7.71
C VAL A 29 12.07 -39.23 8.08
N GLY A 30 11.01 -38.85 8.77
CA GLY A 30 11.06 -37.80 9.79
C GLY A 30 11.22 -36.33 9.35
N GLY A 31 10.40 -35.84 8.42
CA GLY A 31 10.24 -34.40 8.23
C GLY A 31 9.08 -33.89 9.08
N HIS A 32 9.36 -33.19 10.19
CA HIS A 32 8.36 -32.34 10.83
C HIS A 32 7.87 -31.33 9.78
N ARG A 33 6.68 -31.60 9.25
CA ARG A 33 5.98 -30.69 8.36
C ARG A 33 5.56 -29.53 9.25
N VAL A 34 6.39 -28.48 9.29
CA VAL A 34 6.00 -27.21 9.89
C VAL A 34 4.79 -26.75 9.12
N THR A 35 3.61 -27.00 9.68
CA THR A 35 2.36 -26.42 9.23
C THR A 35 2.55 -24.92 9.32
N ARG A 36 2.67 -24.26 8.17
CA ARG A 36 2.51 -22.82 8.04
C ARG A 36 1.30 -22.41 8.91
N PRO A 37 1.42 -21.39 9.77
CA PRO A 37 0.27 -20.97 10.57
C PRO A 37 -0.88 -20.69 9.61
N ALA A 38 -1.94 -21.48 9.73
CA ALA A 38 -3.21 -21.11 9.15
C ALA A 38 -3.68 -19.92 9.99
N THR A 39 -3.65 -18.73 9.42
CA THR A 39 -4.34 -17.58 10.00
C THR A 39 -5.78 -18.02 10.23
N ALA A 40 -6.21 -18.00 11.49
CA ALA A 40 -7.58 -18.29 11.84
C ALA A 40 -8.49 -17.43 10.95
N ALA A 41 -9.37 -18.07 10.20
CA ALA A 41 -10.46 -17.37 9.55
C ALA A 41 -11.36 -16.83 10.67
N THR A 42 -11.05 -15.63 11.15
CA THR A 42 -12.04 -14.82 11.86
C THR A 42 -13.22 -14.70 10.92
N THR A 43 -14.39 -15.10 11.40
CA THR A 43 -15.68 -14.88 10.73
C THR A 43 -15.62 -13.53 10.04
N ALA A 44 -15.69 -13.54 8.71
CA ALA A 44 -15.71 -12.35 7.88
C ALA A 44 -17.00 -11.58 8.19
N ALA A 45 -17.05 -10.91 9.34
CA ALA A 45 -17.79 -9.69 9.46
C ALA A 45 -17.30 -8.85 8.27
N SER A 46 -18.19 -8.57 7.35
CA SER A 46 -17.95 -7.71 6.20
C SER A 46 -17.17 -6.50 6.69
N ARG A 47 -15.87 -6.47 6.39
CA ARG A 47 -14.95 -5.51 6.97
C ARG A 47 -15.24 -4.19 6.27
N GLU A 48 -16.03 -3.36 6.93
CA GLU A 48 -16.52 -2.10 6.37
C GLU A 48 -15.44 -1.03 6.59
N ILE A 49 -14.30 -1.23 5.92
CA ILE A 49 -13.19 -0.29 5.94
C ILE A 49 -13.31 0.62 4.74
N ILE A 50 -13.42 1.91 5.02
CA ILE A 50 -13.34 2.95 4.02
C ILE A 50 -11.96 3.58 4.08
N CYS A 51 -11.34 3.77 2.92
CA CYS A 51 -10.04 4.42 2.81
C CYS A 51 -10.14 5.70 1.99
N ALA A 52 -9.39 6.75 2.34
CA ALA A 52 -9.12 7.86 1.44
C ALA A 52 -7.64 7.91 1.10
N ILE A 53 -7.36 8.32 -0.14
CA ILE A 53 -6.00 8.42 -0.66
C ILE A 53 -5.77 9.76 -1.37
N SER A 54 -4.65 10.41 -1.06
CA SER A 54 -4.20 11.62 -1.74
C SER A 54 -2.71 11.55 -2.02
N GLU A 55 -2.26 12.21 -3.09
CA GLU A 55 -0.85 12.24 -3.48
C GLU A 55 -0.33 13.66 -3.68
N SER A 56 0.95 13.84 -3.34
CA SER A 56 1.73 14.99 -3.77
C SER A 56 2.17 14.84 -5.23
N ARG A 57 2.61 15.93 -5.83
CA ARG A 57 3.28 15.91 -7.14
C ARG A 57 4.78 15.63 -6.96
N GLY A 58 5.45 15.18 -8.03
CA GLY A 58 6.90 15.02 -8.09
C GLY A 58 7.37 13.58 -8.33
N ILE A 59 8.69 13.35 -8.23
CA ILE A 59 9.35 12.07 -8.53
C ILE A 59 9.18 11.05 -7.41
N SER A 60 9.21 11.52 -6.16
CA SER A 60 8.99 10.72 -4.95
C SER A 60 7.74 11.24 -4.23
N PRO A 61 6.53 10.92 -4.73
CA PRO A 61 5.30 11.51 -4.21
C PRO A 61 5.05 11.06 -2.77
N ALA A 62 4.70 12.00 -1.90
CA ALA A 62 4.11 11.68 -0.61
C ALA A 62 2.65 11.27 -0.84
N VAL A 63 2.27 10.09 -0.38
CA VAL A 63 0.92 9.55 -0.47
C VAL A 63 0.34 9.50 0.93
N GLY A 64 -0.72 10.27 1.15
CA GLY A 64 -1.55 10.19 2.34
C GLY A 64 -2.58 9.09 2.20
N LEU A 65 -2.79 8.36 3.28
CA LEU A 65 -3.79 7.32 3.44
C LEU A 65 -4.47 7.50 4.80
N ALA A 66 -5.78 7.32 4.83
CA ALA A 66 -6.53 7.12 6.07
C ALA A 66 -7.49 5.96 5.87
N PHE A 67 -7.52 5.03 6.81
CA PHE A 67 -8.44 3.90 6.85
C PHE A 67 -9.33 4.07 8.07
N ILE A 68 -10.65 3.98 7.93
CA ILE A 68 -11.59 3.95 9.05
C ILE A 68 -12.35 2.63 8.98
N ASN A 69 -12.27 1.84 10.05
CA ASN A 69 -13.10 0.66 10.23
C ASN A 69 -14.41 1.08 10.90
N LEU A 70 -15.50 1.08 10.16
CA LEU A 70 -16.80 1.53 10.69
C LEU A 70 -17.31 0.63 11.82
N SER A 71 -16.96 -0.65 11.81
CA SER A 71 -17.41 -1.61 12.84
C SER A 71 -16.69 -1.45 14.19
N THR A 72 -15.42 -1.00 14.19
CA THR A 72 -14.61 -0.86 15.41
C THR A 72 -14.35 0.59 15.80
N SER A 73 -14.71 1.55 14.95
CA SER A 73 -14.38 2.96 15.10
C SER A 73 -12.87 3.23 15.20
N GLU A 74 -12.05 2.34 14.63
CA GLU A 74 -10.59 2.50 14.57
C GLU A 74 -10.19 3.24 13.30
N ALA A 75 -9.31 4.23 13.46
CA ALA A 75 -8.72 4.96 12.34
C ALA A 75 -7.21 4.71 12.27
N VAL A 76 -6.70 4.39 11.08
CA VAL A 76 -5.27 4.26 10.79
C VAL A 76 -4.87 5.28 9.75
N LEU A 77 -4.03 6.24 10.14
CA LEU A 77 -3.47 7.25 9.26
C LEU A 77 -2.05 6.88 8.87
N SER A 78 -1.67 7.18 7.64
CA SER A 78 -0.34 6.89 7.13
C SER A 78 0.05 7.85 6.03
N GLN A 79 1.26 8.38 6.11
CA GLN A 79 1.88 9.10 5.00
C GLN A 79 3.14 8.35 4.57
N ILE A 80 3.21 7.99 3.29
CA ILE A 80 4.34 7.25 2.72
C ILE A 80 4.93 8.05 1.57
N CYS A 81 6.24 8.28 1.58
CA CYS A 81 6.93 8.77 0.39
C CYS A 81 7.11 7.59 -0.53
N ASP A 82 6.42 7.52 -1.67
CA ASP A 82 6.50 6.40 -2.61
C ASP A 82 7.40 6.70 -3.82
N THR A 83 7.45 5.77 -4.77
CA THR A 83 8.06 5.97 -6.09
C THR A 83 6.97 6.09 -7.16
N GLN A 84 7.36 6.30 -8.41
CA GLN A 84 6.43 6.39 -9.54
C GLN A 84 5.61 5.11 -9.82
N THR A 85 5.99 3.97 -9.21
CA THR A 85 5.24 2.71 -9.32
C THR A 85 4.20 2.53 -8.22
N TYR A 86 4.23 3.38 -7.18
CA TYR A 86 3.31 3.33 -6.03
C TYR A 86 3.22 1.95 -5.34
N ALA A 87 4.27 1.13 -5.43
CA ALA A 87 4.25 -0.25 -4.95
C ALA A 87 3.95 -0.35 -3.45
N ARG A 88 4.42 0.60 -2.63
CA ARG A 88 4.14 0.60 -1.18
C ARG A 88 2.68 0.95 -0.90
N THR A 89 2.15 1.91 -1.64
CA THR A 89 0.75 2.32 -1.57
C THR A 89 -0.19 1.16 -1.93
N VAL A 90 0.04 0.53 -3.08
CA VAL A 90 -0.74 -0.63 -3.55
C VAL A 90 -0.67 -1.78 -2.55
N HIS A 91 0.52 -2.09 -2.03
CA HIS A 91 0.67 -3.15 -1.04
C HIS A 91 -0.08 -2.84 0.26
N LYS A 92 -0.02 -1.59 0.74
CA LYS A 92 -0.74 -1.19 1.95
C LYS A 92 -2.26 -1.30 1.77
N LEU A 93 -2.79 -0.86 0.63
CA LEU A 93 -4.20 -1.04 0.29
C LEU A 93 -4.61 -2.51 0.23
N ALA A 94 -3.79 -3.38 -0.38
CA ALA A 94 -4.04 -4.81 -0.45
C ALA A 94 -4.05 -5.50 0.93
N VAL A 95 -3.23 -5.01 1.89
CA VAL A 95 -3.20 -5.54 3.26
C VAL A 95 -4.42 -5.10 4.07
N PHE A 96 -4.87 -3.86 3.91
CA PHE A 96 -6.05 -3.35 4.62
C PHE A 96 -7.36 -3.84 4.00
N GLU A 97 -7.35 -4.13 2.70
CA GLU A 97 -8.49 -4.59 1.91
C GLU A 97 -9.76 -3.75 2.17
N PRO A 98 -9.71 -2.42 1.93
CA PRO A 98 -10.88 -1.58 2.12
C PRO A 98 -12.00 -1.97 1.15
N SER A 99 -13.25 -1.88 1.59
CA SER A 99 -14.41 -2.06 0.71
C SER A 99 -14.48 -0.94 -0.33
N GLU A 100 -14.04 0.25 0.05
CA GLU A 100 -14.17 1.49 -0.73
C GLU A 100 -12.95 2.38 -0.57
N VAL A 101 -12.49 2.98 -1.67
CA VAL A 101 -11.40 3.95 -1.69
C VAL A 101 -11.84 5.26 -2.31
N LEU A 102 -11.67 6.34 -1.55
CA LEU A 102 -11.97 7.70 -1.95
C LEU A 102 -10.76 8.32 -2.65
N PHE A 103 -11.01 8.89 -3.82
CA PHE A 103 -10.10 9.77 -4.53
C PHE A 103 -10.69 11.17 -4.62
N MET A 104 -9.84 12.19 -4.77
CA MET A 104 -10.34 13.52 -5.15
C MET A 104 -10.96 13.47 -6.55
N ASN A 105 -12.02 14.24 -6.81
CA ASN A 105 -12.61 14.37 -8.15
C ASN A 105 -11.57 14.69 -9.24
N THR A 106 -10.59 15.53 -8.90
CA THR A 106 -9.49 15.95 -9.78
C THR A 106 -8.48 14.84 -10.10
N SER A 107 -8.55 13.69 -9.44
CA SER A 107 -7.69 12.54 -9.75
C SER A 107 -8.19 11.71 -10.92
N LYS A 108 -9.50 11.78 -11.22
CA LYS A 108 -10.10 11.06 -12.34
C LYS A 108 -9.95 11.84 -13.65
N GLU A 109 -10.08 13.16 -13.59
CA GLU A 109 -9.99 14.04 -14.76
C GLU A 109 -9.21 15.33 -14.44
N PRO A 110 -8.01 15.54 -15.04
CA PRO A 110 -7.26 14.56 -15.85
C PRO A 110 -6.83 13.35 -15.01
N LEU A 111 -6.73 12.18 -15.65
CA LEU A 111 -6.40 10.92 -14.98
C LEU A 111 -5.02 10.98 -14.31
N SER A 112 -4.99 10.86 -12.98
CA SER A 112 -3.75 10.84 -12.22
C SER A 112 -3.07 9.47 -12.34
N LYS A 113 -1.73 9.46 -12.18
CA LYS A 113 -0.94 8.23 -12.28
C LYS A 113 -1.32 7.23 -11.18
N LEU A 114 -1.48 7.70 -9.95
CA LEU A 114 -1.90 6.85 -8.84
C LEU A 114 -3.30 6.28 -9.07
N TYR A 115 -4.24 7.09 -9.58
CA TYR A 115 -5.58 6.62 -9.91
C TYR A 115 -5.52 5.48 -10.95
N ALA A 116 -4.76 5.65 -12.04
CA ALA A 116 -4.59 4.62 -13.06
C ALA A 116 -3.95 3.33 -12.51
N ILE A 117 -2.88 3.46 -11.72
CA ILE A 117 -2.20 2.31 -11.09
C ILE A 117 -3.13 1.58 -10.12
N PHE A 118 -3.95 2.32 -9.37
CA PHE A 118 -4.93 1.75 -8.47
C PHE A 118 -5.96 0.91 -9.25
N GLU A 119 -6.56 1.46 -10.31
CA GLU A 119 -7.53 0.74 -11.14
C GLU A 119 -6.94 -0.54 -11.75
N GLU A 120 -5.68 -0.51 -12.18
CA GLU A 120 -4.98 -1.66 -12.75
C GLU A 120 -4.70 -2.76 -11.70
N ASN A 121 -4.23 -2.38 -10.50
CA ASN A 121 -3.75 -3.34 -9.51
C ASN A 121 -4.84 -3.83 -8.53
N LEU A 122 -5.87 -3.02 -8.30
CA LEU A 122 -6.91 -3.28 -7.31
C LEU A 122 -8.34 -3.13 -7.89
N PRO A 123 -8.66 -3.80 -9.03
CA PRO A 123 -9.91 -3.59 -9.76
C PRO A 123 -11.18 -4.05 -9.00
N HIS A 124 -11.02 -4.80 -7.92
CA HIS A 124 -12.11 -5.30 -7.08
C HIS A 124 -12.56 -4.29 -6.01
N ILE A 125 -11.75 -3.26 -5.72
CA ILE A 125 -12.06 -2.25 -4.72
C ILE A 125 -12.88 -1.14 -5.36
N ARG A 126 -14.00 -0.76 -4.75
CA ARG A 126 -14.87 0.29 -5.28
C ARG A 126 -14.22 1.66 -5.13
N ILE A 127 -14.16 2.43 -6.22
CA ILE A 127 -13.68 3.82 -6.21
C ILE A 127 -14.84 4.77 -6.02
N ILE A 128 -14.65 5.74 -5.12
CA ILE A 128 -15.54 6.88 -4.93
C ILE A 128 -14.75 8.16 -5.19
N THR A 129 -15.28 9.07 -6.00
CA THR A 129 -14.69 10.39 -6.17
C THR A 129 -15.36 11.39 -5.24
N PHE A 130 -14.56 12.21 -4.55
CA PHE A 130 -15.04 13.15 -3.53
C PHE A 130 -14.50 14.57 -3.74
N ASP A 131 -15.29 15.57 -3.36
CA ASP A 131 -14.96 16.97 -3.61
C ASP A 131 -13.75 17.43 -2.78
N ARG A 132 -12.84 18.20 -3.42
CA ARG A 132 -11.61 18.70 -2.81
C ARG A 132 -11.85 19.47 -1.51
N LYS A 133 -13.00 20.11 -1.33
CA LYS A 133 -13.34 20.88 -0.12
C LYS A 133 -13.32 20.04 1.17
N HIS A 134 -13.52 18.73 1.06
CA HIS A 134 -13.54 17.81 2.21
C HIS A 134 -12.16 17.32 2.63
N TRP A 135 -11.12 17.62 1.83
CA TRP A 135 -9.75 17.18 2.08
C TRP A 135 -8.96 18.29 2.76
N SER A 136 -9.16 18.46 4.07
CA SER A 136 -8.64 19.60 4.82
C SER A 136 -7.93 19.13 6.08
N GLU A 137 -6.64 19.45 6.20
CA GLU A 137 -5.88 19.24 7.44
C GLU A 137 -6.51 20.00 8.61
N GLN A 138 -7.00 21.23 8.40
CA GLN A 138 -7.70 21.98 9.43
C GLN A 138 -8.93 21.22 9.93
N ASN A 139 -9.75 20.68 9.03
CA ASN A 139 -10.93 19.91 9.43
C ASN A 139 -10.52 18.65 10.22
N CYS A 140 -9.39 18.01 9.88
CA CYS A 140 -8.86 16.90 10.66
C CYS A 140 -8.56 17.33 12.11
N HIS A 141 -7.91 18.48 12.31
CA HIS A 141 -7.64 18.99 13.65
C HIS A 141 -8.94 19.30 14.42
N ASP A 142 -9.92 19.92 13.76
CA ASP A 142 -11.23 20.21 14.35
C ASP A 142 -11.97 18.91 14.73
N TYR A 143 -11.84 17.84 13.93
CA TYR A 143 -12.40 16.52 14.24
C TYR A 143 -11.67 15.86 15.41
N VAL A 144 -10.34 15.95 15.47
CA VAL A 144 -9.58 15.44 16.62
C VAL A 144 -10.01 16.13 17.91
N GLU A 145 -10.17 17.46 17.92
CA GLU A 145 -10.66 18.19 19.10
C GLU A 145 -12.04 17.71 19.58
N ARG A 146 -12.91 17.31 18.65
CA ARG A 146 -14.28 16.88 18.96
C ARG A 146 -14.39 15.41 19.34
N LEU A 147 -13.55 14.56 18.74
CA LEU A 147 -13.66 13.09 18.84
C LEU A 147 -12.70 12.48 19.86
N ALA A 148 -11.52 13.06 20.06
CA ALA A 148 -10.52 12.50 20.95
C ALA A 148 -10.86 12.75 22.42
N PHE A 149 -10.29 11.92 23.30
CA PHE A 149 -10.25 12.23 24.72
C PHE A 149 -9.44 13.52 24.94
N LYS A 150 -9.88 14.34 25.89
CA LYS A 150 -9.26 15.65 26.15
C LYS A 150 -7.78 15.53 26.50
N GLU A 151 -7.41 14.50 27.25
CA GLU A 151 -6.02 14.19 27.60
C GLU A 151 -5.12 13.82 26.40
N ASP A 152 -5.70 13.22 25.35
CA ASP A 152 -4.95 12.75 24.19
C ASP A 152 -4.92 13.75 23.03
N THR A 153 -5.80 14.77 23.07
CA THR A 153 -6.03 15.69 21.94
C THR A 153 -4.74 16.34 21.45
N GLU A 154 -3.94 16.90 22.35
CA GLU A 154 -2.68 17.57 21.99
C GLU A 154 -1.64 16.57 21.45
N THR A 155 -1.59 15.37 22.03
CA THR A 155 -0.68 14.30 21.60
C THR A 155 -1.02 13.85 20.18
N ILE A 156 -2.31 13.68 19.88
CA ILE A 156 -2.78 13.29 18.54
C ILE A 156 -2.49 14.41 17.53
N LYS A 157 -2.74 15.68 17.89
CA LYS A 157 -2.41 16.82 17.02
C LYS A 157 -0.92 16.89 16.71
N MET A 158 -0.07 16.72 17.72
CA MET A 158 1.38 16.68 17.55
C MET A 158 1.81 15.50 16.65
N ALA A 159 1.17 14.33 16.78
CA ALA A 159 1.45 13.18 15.91
C ALA A 159 1.02 13.41 14.45
N LEU A 160 0.07 14.30 14.19
CA LEU A 160 -0.35 14.69 12.85
C LEU A 160 0.58 15.71 12.20
N GLU A 161 1.44 16.39 12.97
CA GLU A 161 2.38 17.36 12.43
C GLU A 161 3.29 16.71 11.36
N GLY A 162 3.41 17.37 10.20
CA GLY A 162 4.17 16.86 9.06
C GLY A 162 3.45 15.77 8.25
N SER A 163 2.25 15.36 8.65
CA SER A 163 1.47 14.30 8.00
C SER A 163 0.25 14.84 7.23
N TYR A 164 0.43 16.02 6.61
CA TYR A 164 -0.58 16.79 5.86
C TYR A 164 -1.51 15.94 4.98
N PHE A 165 -0.95 15.07 4.13
CA PHE A 165 -1.75 14.30 3.19
C PHE A 165 -2.61 13.27 3.94
N SER A 166 -2.08 12.62 4.98
CA SER A 166 -2.86 11.67 5.77
C SER A 166 -3.96 12.35 6.60
N ALA A 167 -3.71 13.55 7.13
CA ALA A 167 -4.71 14.36 7.83
C ALA A 167 -5.84 14.77 6.87
N CYS A 168 -5.49 15.24 5.66
CA CYS A 168 -6.48 15.53 4.62
C CYS A 168 -7.32 14.30 4.24
N CYS A 169 -6.70 13.11 4.18
CA CYS A 169 -7.41 11.85 3.92
C CYS A 169 -8.39 11.53 5.04
N PHE A 170 -7.97 11.65 6.31
CA PHE A 170 -8.84 11.38 7.45
C PHE A 170 -10.07 12.29 7.44
N ALA A 171 -9.88 13.59 7.20
CA ALA A 171 -10.99 14.53 7.09
C ALA A 171 -12.00 14.11 6.00
N ALA A 172 -11.52 13.63 4.85
CA ALA A 172 -12.37 13.18 3.76
C ALA A 172 -13.16 11.90 4.12
N VAL A 173 -12.50 10.86 4.66
CA VAL A 173 -13.21 9.62 5.07
C VAL A 173 -14.22 9.92 6.16
N TYR A 174 -13.83 10.67 7.18
CA TYR A 174 -14.71 11.03 8.28
C TYR A 174 -15.93 11.80 7.78
N THR A 175 -15.72 12.77 6.89
CA THR A 175 -16.84 13.52 6.29
C THR A 175 -17.77 12.59 5.50
N LEU A 176 -17.25 11.63 4.74
CA LEU A 176 -18.10 10.66 4.04
C LEU A 176 -18.90 9.78 5.02
N SER A 177 -18.27 9.34 6.12
CA SER A 177 -18.92 8.46 7.09
C SER A 177 -20.10 9.10 7.82
N GLU A 178 -20.19 10.44 7.85
CA GLU A 178 -21.35 11.16 8.38
C GLU A 178 -22.58 11.09 7.45
N TYR A 179 -22.42 10.62 6.21
CA TYR A 179 -23.50 10.48 5.22
C TYR A 179 -23.94 9.02 4.99
N LEU A 180 -23.34 8.05 5.70
CA LEU A 180 -23.68 6.61 5.62
C LEU A 180 -24.67 6.24 6.72
#